data_AF-A0A0D2SY35-F1
#
_entry.id   AF-A0A0D2SY35-F1
#
_cell.length_a   1.000
_cell.length_b   1.000
_cell.length_c   1.000
_cell.angle_alpha   90.00
_cell.angle_beta   90.00
_cell.angle_gamma   90.00
#
_symmetry.space_group_name_H-M   'P 1'
#
loop_
_entity.id
_entity.type
_entity.pdbx_description
1 polymer ?
#
loop_
_entity_poly.entity_id
_entity_poly.type
_entity_poly.pdbx_seq_one_letter_code
_entity_poly.pdbx_strand_id
1 'polypeptide(L)'
;MSTDKKLVIPTDNPSLQISPVKLVGHNYLTWSRSCLLFIKDRGLQGYIIDKSSEPELTDSTFSQWDSTNPLVMAWLINSMQTHISKTYLLLDTVKKIWNFAALTYSRVGNDAQIF
;
A
#
# COMPACT_ATOMS: atom_id res chain seq x y z
N MET A 1 29.13 7.39 19.17
CA MET A 1 29.27 6.46 18.03
C MET A 1 27.92 6.38 17.34
N SER A 2 27.84 6.94 16.13
CA SER A 2 26.62 6.97 15.32
C SER A 2 26.30 5.55 14.85
N THR A 3 25.18 4.98 15.27
CA THR A 3 24.61 3.83 14.57
C THR A 3 23.94 4.37 13.32
N ASP A 4 24.66 4.36 12.21
CA ASP A 4 24.06 4.38 10.88
C ASP A 4 23.08 3.21 10.81
N LYS A 5 21.79 3.53 10.92
CA LYS A 5 20.73 2.59 10.55
C LYS A 5 20.90 2.36 9.06
N LYS A 6 21.58 1.27 8.71
CA LYS A 6 21.72 0.79 7.34
C LYS A 6 20.31 0.79 6.73
N LEU A 7 20.05 1.69 5.80
CA LEU A 7 18.81 1.73 5.03
C LEU A 7 18.74 0.40 4.27
N VAL A 8 17.96 -0.53 4.79
CA VAL A 8 17.66 -1.79 4.11
C VAL A 8 16.69 -1.41 2.99
N ILE A 9 17.23 -1.22 1.79
CA ILE A 9 16.40 -1.15 0.60
C ILE A 9 15.74 -2.53 0.45
N PRO A 10 14.41 -2.62 0.45
CA PRO A 10 13.76 -3.90 0.21
C PRO A 10 14.09 -4.33 -1.22
N THR A 11 14.91 -5.36 -1.36
CA THR A 11 15.19 -6.07 -2.63
C THR A 11 14.08 -7.08 -2.95
N ASP A 12 12.87 -6.80 -2.47
CA ASP A 12 11.76 -7.72 -2.52
C ASP A 12 11.08 -7.66 -3.90
N ASN A 13 10.65 -8.82 -4.38
CA ASN A 13 10.00 -8.98 -5.67
C ASN A 13 8.62 -8.26 -5.68
N PRO A 14 8.33 -7.38 -6.66
CA PRO A 14 7.01 -6.76 -6.82
C PRO A 14 5.86 -7.76 -7.02
N SER A 15 6.16 -8.99 -7.45
CA SER A 15 5.21 -10.09 -7.66
C SER A 15 5.01 -10.96 -6.41
N LEU A 16 5.61 -10.59 -5.28
CA LEU A 16 5.47 -11.34 -4.03
C LEU A 16 4.00 -11.34 -3.59
N GLN A 17 3.51 -12.53 -3.24
CA GLN A 17 2.14 -12.67 -2.77
C GLN A 17 2.02 -12.16 -1.33
N ILE A 18 1.52 -10.93 -1.18
CA ILE A 18 1.38 -10.26 0.13
C ILE A 18 0.08 -10.58 0.87
N SER A 19 -0.83 -11.28 0.20
CA SER A 19 -2.11 -11.73 0.76
C SER A 19 -2.46 -13.11 0.22
N PRO A 20 -2.93 -14.05 1.06
CA PRO A 20 -3.40 -15.36 0.60
C PRO A 20 -4.65 -15.25 -0.28
N VAL A 21 -5.37 -14.11 -0.20
CA VAL A 21 -6.57 -13.82 -0.98
C VAL A 21 -6.40 -12.56 -1.81
N LYS A 22 -6.91 -12.55 -3.04
CA LYS A 22 -7.04 -11.31 -3.82
C LYS A 22 -8.22 -10.49 -3.33
N LEU A 23 -8.15 -9.17 -3.42
CA LEU A 23 -9.33 -8.32 -3.25
C LEU A 23 -10.32 -8.62 -4.38
N VAL A 24 -11.55 -8.99 -4.01
CA VAL A 24 -12.66 -9.33 -4.94
C VAL A 24 -13.89 -8.44 -4.72
N GLY A 25 -13.76 -7.40 -3.91
CA GLY A 25 -14.81 -6.45 -3.58
C GLY A 25 -15.42 -6.66 -2.19
N HIS A 26 -16.02 -7.82 -1.93
CA HIS A 26 -16.73 -8.07 -0.66
C HIS A 26 -15.83 -8.57 0.49
N ASN A 27 -14.55 -8.87 0.23
CA ASN A 27 -13.61 -9.45 1.20
C ASN A 27 -12.59 -8.43 1.74
N TYR A 28 -12.88 -7.12 1.67
CA TYR A 28 -11.97 -6.05 2.06
C TYR A 28 -11.32 -6.24 3.43
N LEU A 29 -12.10 -6.63 4.45
CA LEU A 29 -11.58 -6.81 5.81
C LEU A 29 -10.47 -7.87 5.88
N THR A 30 -10.61 -8.98 5.14
CA THR A 30 -9.62 -10.07 5.13
C THR A 30 -8.38 -9.67 4.32
N TRP A 31 -8.61 -9.04 3.16
CA TRP A 31 -7.54 -8.55 2.30
C TRP A 31 -6.71 -7.46 3.00
N SER A 32 -7.35 -6.43 3.53
CA SER A 32 -6.69 -5.30 4.22
C SER A 32 -5.87 -5.78 5.42
N ARG A 33 -6.40 -6.69 6.24
CA ARG A 33 -5.65 -7.27 7.37
C ARG A 33 -4.40 -8.02 6.91
N SER A 34 -4.51 -8.82 5.85
CA SER A 34 -3.37 -9.59 5.32
C SER A 34 -2.27 -8.68 4.78
N CYS A 35 -2.64 -7.71 3.93
CA CYS A 35 -1.70 -6.73 3.39
C CYS A 35 -1.04 -5.89 4.50
N LEU A 36 -1.81 -5.46 5.51
CA LEU A 36 -1.27 -4.67 6.61
C LEU A 36 -0.24 -5.45 7.44
N LEU A 37 -0.50 -6.74 7.72
CA LEU A 37 0.46 -7.59 8.44
C LEU A 37 1.76 -7.74 7.65
N PHE A 38 1.66 -8.05 6.36
CA PHE A 38 2.83 -8.19 5.49
C PHE A 38 3.67 -6.91 5.43
N ILE A 39 3.03 -5.74 5.32
CA ILE A 39 3.70 -4.44 5.25
C ILE A 39 4.30 -4.04 6.60
N LYS A 40 3.61 -4.33 7.71
CA LYS A 40 4.10 -4.07 9.08
C LYS A 40 5.32 -4.91 9.44
N ASP A 41 5.34 -6.18 9.03
CA ASP A 41 6.48 -7.09 9.23
C ASP A 41 7.78 -6.53 8.64
N ARG A 42 7.67 -5.69 7.59
CA ARG A 42 8.79 -5.00 6.93
C ARG A 42 9.06 -3.59 7.45
N GLY A 43 8.30 -3.11 8.45
CA GLY A 43 8.43 -1.75 8.95
C GLY A 43 7.92 -0.66 7.99
N LEU A 44 7.17 -1.04 6.94
CA LEU A 44 6.73 -0.15 5.87
C LEU A 44 5.34 0.45 6.10
N GLN A 45 4.76 0.30 7.31
CA GLN A 45 3.43 0.85 7.61
C GLN A 45 3.34 2.38 7.46
N GLY A 46 4.47 3.10 7.51
CA GLY A 46 4.51 4.55 7.33
C GLY A 46 3.90 5.03 6.02
N TYR A 47 4.04 4.25 4.94
CA TYR A 47 3.45 4.54 3.62
C TYR A 47 1.91 4.39 3.60
N ILE A 48 1.33 3.58 4.51
CA ILE A 48 -0.12 3.41 4.63
C ILE A 48 -0.75 4.51 5.49
N ILE A 49 -0.09 4.85 6.62
CA ILE A 49 -0.63 5.81 7.59
C ILE A 49 -0.16 7.25 7.36
N ASP A 50 0.52 7.52 6.25
CA ASP A 50 1.01 8.85 5.85
C ASP A 50 2.10 9.42 6.78
N LYS A 51 2.88 8.55 7.40
CA LYS A 51 4.11 8.93 8.13
C LYS A 51 5.35 8.95 7.22
N SER A 52 5.19 8.53 5.97
CA SER A 52 6.23 8.51 4.92
C SER A 52 5.64 9.14 3.66
N SER A 53 5.23 10.40 3.78
CA SER A 53 4.76 11.22 2.65
C SER A 53 5.90 11.48 1.67
N GLU A 54 5.56 11.92 0.45
CA GLU A 54 6.53 12.33 -0.56
C GLU A 54 7.47 13.41 0.00
N PRO A 55 8.78 13.16 0.09
CA PRO A 55 9.76 14.14 0.54
C PRO A 55 10.06 15.16 -0.57
N GLU A 56 10.63 16.29 -0.19
CA GLU A 56 11.26 17.21 -1.15
C GLU A 56 12.42 16.51 -1.88
N LEU A 57 12.67 16.88 -3.14
CA LEU A 57 13.76 16.31 -3.96
C LEU A 57 15.15 16.46 -3.33
N THR A 58 15.32 17.45 -2.45
CA THR A 58 16.56 17.73 -1.73
C THR A 58 16.70 16.94 -0.43
N ASP A 59 15.63 16.27 0.01
CA ASP A 59 15.64 15.47 1.23
C ASP A 59 16.42 14.16 1.00
N SER A 60 17.32 13.85 1.94
CA SER A 60 18.08 12.59 1.96
C SER A 60 17.23 11.32 1.92
N THR A 61 15.96 11.41 2.29
CA THR A 61 14.99 10.30 2.31
C THR A 61 14.25 10.12 0.99
N PHE A 62 14.34 11.07 0.05
CA PHE A 62 13.67 11.03 -1.25
C PHE A 62 14.00 9.75 -2.02
N SER A 63 15.27 9.39 -2.14
CA SER A 63 15.69 8.18 -2.88
C SER A 63 15.11 6.89 -2.30
N GLN A 64 14.98 6.81 -0.97
CA GLN A 64 14.34 5.67 -0.32
C GLN A 64 12.85 5.65 -0.61
N TRP A 65 12.19 6.81 -0.55
CA TRP A 65 10.78 6.93 -0.86
C TRP A 65 10.48 6.57 -2.33
N ASP A 66 11.27 7.08 -3.26
CA ASP A 66 11.14 6.90 -4.72
C ASP A 66 11.32 5.43 -5.14
N SER A 67 12.06 4.63 -4.37
CA SER A 67 12.16 3.19 -4.58
C SER A 67 11.08 2.39 -3.84
N THR A 68 10.71 2.79 -2.63
CA THR A 68 9.85 1.99 -1.74
C THR A 68 8.37 2.21 -2.00
N ASN A 69 7.93 3.45 -2.28
CA ASN A 69 6.53 3.76 -2.55
C ASN A 69 6.02 2.97 -3.77
N PRO A 70 6.70 2.97 -4.94
CA PRO A 70 6.28 2.16 -6.09
C PRO A 70 6.28 0.65 -5.82
N LEU A 71 7.23 0.14 -5.02
CA LEU A 71 7.28 -1.28 -4.65
C LEU A 71 6.05 -1.70 -3.86
N VAL A 72 5.69 -0.94 -2.83
CA VAL A 72 4.52 -1.22 -2.00
C VAL A 72 3.22 -1.03 -2.80
N MET A 73 3.18 -0.04 -3.72
CA MET A 73 2.07 0.11 -4.67
C MET A 73 1.91 -1.16 -5.52
N ALA A 74 3.00 -1.68 -6.09
CA ALA A 74 2.96 -2.89 -6.90
C ALA A 74 2.41 -4.08 -6.12
N TRP A 75 2.82 -4.27 -4.86
CA TRP A 75 2.26 -5.34 -4.02
C TRP A 75 0.76 -5.18 -3.79
N LEU A 76 0.30 -3.98 -3.47
CA LEU A 76 -1.13 -3.72 -3.28
C LEU A 76 -1.91 -3.99 -4.57
N ILE A 77 -1.47 -3.47 -5.70
CA ILE A 77 -2.11 -3.64 -7.01
C ILE A 77 -2.14 -5.13 -7.42
N ASN A 78 -1.03 -5.85 -7.25
CA ASN A 78 -0.93 -7.27 -7.59
C ASN A 78 -1.76 -8.17 -6.67
N SER A 79 -2.06 -7.70 -5.45
CA SER A 79 -2.95 -8.37 -4.51
C SER A 79 -4.44 -8.16 -4.81
N MET A 80 -4.80 -7.43 -5.86
CA MET A 80 -6.20 -7.23 -6.29
C MET A 80 -6.54 -8.13 -7.49
N GLN A 81 -7.84 -8.41 -7.69
CA GLN A 81 -8.28 -8.97 -8.97
C GLN A 81 -8.04 -7.99 -10.11
N THR A 82 -7.76 -8.51 -11.31
CA THR A 82 -7.36 -7.74 -12.48
C THR A 82 -8.34 -6.63 -12.86
N HIS A 83 -9.64 -6.83 -12.68
CA HIS A 83 -10.63 -5.79 -12.98
C HIS A 83 -10.64 -4.66 -11.94
N ILE A 84 -10.30 -4.97 -10.67
CA ILE A 84 -10.14 -3.99 -9.60
C ILE A 84 -8.81 -3.26 -9.77
N SER A 85 -7.71 -3.97 -9.96
CA SER A 85 -6.36 -3.38 -9.99
C SER A 85 -6.21 -2.27 -11.04
N LYS A 86 -6.90 -2.40 -12.18
CA LYS A 86 -6.92 -1.39 -13.26
C LYS A 86 -7.36 -0.01 -12.79
N THR A 87 -8.28 0.10 -11.82
CA THR A 87 -8.74 1.41 -11.33
C THR A 87 -7.73 2.12 -10.42
N TYR A 88 -6.66 1.42 -10.01
CA TYR A 88 -5.63 1.92 -9.10
C TYR A 88 -4.32 2.27 -9.82
N LEU A 89 -4.16 1.92 -11.10
CA LEU A 89 -2.92 2.15 -11.87
C LEU A 89 -2.55 3.63 -12.05
N LEU A 90 -3.52 4.53 -11.93
CA LEU A 90 -3.31 5.98 -12.08
C LEU A 90 -3.01 6.68 -10.73
N LEU A 91 -3.01 5.94 -9.63
CA LEU A 91 -2.65 6.47 -8.32
C LEU A 91 -1.13 6.42 -8.16
N ASP A 92 -0.56 7.47 -7.56
CA ASP A 92 0.89 7.71 -7.46
C ASP A 92 1.47 7.35 -6.08
N THR A 93 0.63 6.99 -5.12
CA THR A 93 1.05 6.74 -3.74
C THR A 93 0.32 5.55 -3.13
N VAL A 94 1.05 4.80 -2.28
CA VAL A 94 0.49 3.75 -1.43
C VAL A 94 -0.72 4.25 -0.65
N LYS A 95 -0.64 5.50 -0.15
CA LYS A 95 -1.70 6.12 0.63
C LYS A 95 -2.99 6.28 -0.17
N LYS A 96 -2.92 6.80 -1.40
CA LYS A 96 -4.08 6.95 -2.27
C LYS A 96 -4.71 5.59 -2.58
N ILE A 97 -3.90 4.58 -2.91
CA ILE A 97 -4.39 3.21 -3.15
C ILE A 97 -5.12 2.67 -1.93
N TRP A 98 -4.51 2.78 -0.75
CA TRP A 98 -5.07 2.26 0.48
C TRP A 98 -6.40 2.92 0.84
N ASN A 99 -6.46 4.25 0.79
CA ASN A 99 -7.65 5.03 1.10
C ASN A 99 -8.78 4.77 0.10
N PHE A 100 -8.47 4.72 -1.20
CA PHE A 100 -9.47 4.47 -2.23
C PHE A 100 -10.06 3.05 -2.12
N ALA A 101 -9.24 2.05 -1.77
CA ALA A 101 -9.70 0.70 -1.50
C ALA A 101 -10.60 0.63 -0.27
N ALA A 102 -10.26 1.36 0.80
CA ALA A 102 -11.09 1.48 1.99
C ALA A 102 -12.44 2.12 1.66
N LEU A 103 -12.43 3.27 0.98
CA LEU A 103 -13.64 3.99 0.60
C LEU A 103 -14.58 3.11 -0.24
N THR A 104 -14.03 2.38 -1.21
CA THR A 104 -14.81 1.58 -2.17
C THR A 104 -15.36 0.30 -1.55
N TYR A 105 -14.60 -0.38 -0.68
CA TYR A 105 -14.89 -1.77 -0.33
C TYR A 105 -15.06 -2.05 1.17
N SER A 106 -14.84 -1.09 2.07
CA SER A 106 -14.90 -1.30 3.53
C SER A 106 -16.31 -1.43 4.13
N ARG A 107 -17.36 -1.47 3.29
CA ARG A 107 -18.79 -1.38 3.65
C ARG A 107 -19.25 -0.04 4.23
N VAL A 108 -18.35 0.87 4.61
CA VAL A 108 -18.71 2.19 5.19
C VAL A 108 -19.38 3.14 4.16
N GLY A 109 -19.42 2.78 2.87
CA GLY A 109 -20.06 3.57 1.82
C GLY A 109 -21.45 3.09 1.36
N ASN A 110 -21.99 1.98 1.88
CA ASN A 110 -23.23 1.40 1.34
C ASN A 110 -24.52 1.74 2.11
N ASP A 111 -24.42 2.45 3.25
CA ASP A 111 -25.59 2.83 4.05
C ASP A 111 -26.14 4.24 3.71
N ALA A 112 -25.52 4.96 2.77
CA ALA A 112 -25.94 6.31 2.37
C ALA A 112 -26.61 6.39 0.98
N GLN A 113 -27.09 5.26 0.44
CA GLN A 113 -28.00 5.24 -0.72
C GLN A 113 -29.30 4.49 -0.39
N ILE A 114 -29.83 4.71 0.81
CA ILE A 114 -31.23 4.41 1.08
C ILE A 114 -31.90 5.72 1.51
N PHE A 115 -32.83 6.15 0.65
CA PHE A 115 -33.73 7.30 0.68
C PHE A 115 -33.23 8.60 0.04
#